data_AF-A0AA96SBK3-F1
#
_entry.id   AF-A0AA96SBK3-F1
#
_cell.length_a   1.000
_cell.length_b   1.000
_cell.length_c   1.000
_cell.angle_alpha   90.00
_cell.angle_beta   90.00
_cell.angle_gamma   90.00
#
_symmetry.space_group_name_H-M   'P 1'
#
loop_
_entity.id
_entity.type
_entity.pdbx_description
1 polymer ?
#
loop_
_entity_poly.entity_id
_entity_poly.type
_entity_poly.pdbx_seq_one_letter_code
_entity_poly.pdbx_strand_id
1 'polypeptide(L)'
;MVIFTDEQAQAVVTESSYSWKKNCVKVENGYLKSIGMLTNTRIPIKHIDTVVYSYNPKKPAIVPVLKIIGKGTVLCEMEISTEHIEAVQDWMLQIMDNL
;
A
#
# COMPACT_ATOMS: atom_id res chain seq x y z
N MET A 1 10.96 -1.15 33.52
CA MET A 1 9.68 -0.45 33.30
C MET A 1 9.51 -0.36 31.80
N VAL A 2 8.75 -1.26 31.21
CA VAL A 2 8.49 -1.26 29.76
C VAL A 2 7.09 -0.74 29.59
N ILE A 3 6.98 0.48 29.07
CA ILE A 3 5.71 1.06 28.68
C ILE A 3 5.42 0.46 27.30
N PHE A 4 4.55 -0.55 27.25
CA PHE A 4 3.95 -1.01 26.02
C PHE A 4 2.68 -0.18 25.82
N THR A 5 2.79 0.90 25.05
CA THR A 5 1.65 1.72 24.61
C THR A 5 0.99 1.07 23.39
N ASP A 6 -0.31 0.86 23.53
CA ASP A 6 -1.36 0.66 22.53
C ASP A 6 -1.20 -0.46 21.49
N GLU A 7 -2.24 -1.29 21.41
CA GLU A 7 -2.48 -2.34 20.42
C GLU A 7 -2.48 -1.75 19.00
N GLN A 8 -1.30 -1.55 18.40
CA GLN A 8 -1.18 -1.41 16.96
C GLN A 8 -1.72 -2.69 16.33
N ALA A 9 -2.78 -2.57 15.53
CA ALA A 9 -3.27 -3.67 14.70
C ALA A 9 -2.10 -4.16 13.84
N GLN A 10 -1.41 -5.21 14.28
CA GLN A 10 -0.15 -5.66 13.71
C GLN A 10 -0.36 -5.97 12.24
N ALA A 11 0.25 -5.16 11.37
CA ALA A 11 0.32 -5.50 9.96
C ALA A 11 1.16 -6.78 9.83
N VAL A 12 0.63 -7.76 9.09
CA VAL A 12 1.35 -8.98 8.77
C VAL A 12 2.03 -8.77 7.43
N VAL A 13 3.36 -8.68 7.47
CA VAL A 13 4.20 -8.50 6.28
C VAL A 13 4.91 -9.81 5.98
N THR A 14 4.84 -10.22 4.72
CA THR A 14 5.51 -11.39 4.15
C THR A 14 6.29 -10.94 2.92
N GLU A 15 7.10 -11.83 2.36
CA GLU A 15 7.85 -11.57 1.12
C GLU A 15 6.95 -11.21 -0.08
N SER A 16 5.68 -11.61 -0.06
CA SER A 16 4.75 -11.41 -1.19
C SER A 16 3.48 -10.67 -0.82
N SER A 17 3.29 -10.25 0.43
CA SER A 17 2.09 -9.54 0.84
C SER A 17 2.27 -8.68 2.08
N TYR A 18 1.50 -7.60 2.11
CA TYR A 18 1.31 -6.70 3.23
C TYR A 18 -0.19 -6.71 3.61
N SER A 19 -0.53 -7.15 4.82
CA SER A 19 -1.92 -7.31 5.27
C SER A 19 -2.18 -6.59 6.58
N TRP A 20 -3.30 -5.88 6.68
CA TRP A 20 -3.74 -5.20 7.89
C TRP A 20 -5.26 -5.19 7.99
N LYS A 21 -5.82 -5.41 9.18
CA LYS A 21 -7.28 -5.55 9.38
C LYS A 21 -7.89 -6.53 8.37
N LYS A 22 -8.76 -6.06 7.46
CA LYS A 22 -9.37 -6.85 6.36
C LYS A 22 -8.75 -6.58 4.99
N ASN A 23 -7.70 -5.76 4.96
CA ASN A 23 -7.03 -5.31 3.75
C ASN A 23 -5.74 -6.10 3.52
N CYS A 24 -5.45 -6.38 2.26
CA CYS A 24 -4.25 -7.08 1.85
C CYS A 24 -3.80 -6.54 0.49
N VAL A 25 -2.55 -6.11 0.40
CA VAL A 25 -1.86 -5.85 -0.87
C VAL A 25 -0.85 -6.97 -1.06
N LYS A 26 -0.87 -7.64 -2.20
CA LYS A 26 -0.01 -8.79 -2.47
C LYS A 26 0.47 -8.87 -3.90
N VAL A 27 1.60 -9.50 -4.10
CA VAL A 27 2.15 -9.86 -5.40
C VAL A 27 1.88 -11.33 -5.66
N GLU A 28 1.21 -11.62 -6.77
CA GLU A 28 0.85 -12.98 -7.16
C GLU A 28 0.92 -13.12 -8.68
N ASN A 29 1.72 -14.08 -9.17
CA ASN A 29 1.90 -14.38 -10.59
C ASN A 29 2.34 -13.18 -11.44
N GLY A 30 3.19 -12.30 -10.90
CA GLY A 30 3.66 -11.08 -11.57
C GLY A 30 2.64 -9.94 -11.61
N TYR A 31 1.55 -10.05 -10.85
CA TYR A 31 0.55 -9.00 -10.68
C TYR A 31 0.53 -8.51 -9.24
N LEU A 32 0.48 -7.19 -9.08
CA LEU A 32 0.03 -6.57 -7.85
C LEU A 32 -1.49 -6.73 -7.75
N LYS A 33 -1.96 -7.28 -6.63
CA LYS A 33 -3.36 -7.45 -6.29
C LYS A 33 -3.66 -6.80 -4.95
N SER A 34 -4.82 -6.16 -4.85
CA SER A 34 -5.37 -5.64 -3.60
C SER A 34 -6.70 -6.33 -3.31
N ILE A 35 -6.90 -6.75 -2.06
CA ILE A 35 -8.08 -7.44 -1.55
C ILE A 35 -8.54 -6.73 -0.28
N GLY A 36 -9.87 -6.60 -0.09
CA GLY A 36 -10.46 -6.02 1.13
C GLY A 36 -11.40 -4.86 0.82
N MET A 37 -11.40 -3.86 1.71
CA MET A 37 -12.09 -2.58 1.49
C MET A 37 -11.29 -1.62 0.60
N LEU A 38 -10.08 -2.00 0.21
CA LEU A 38 -9.29 -1.29 -0.80
C LEU A 38 -9.88 -1.53 -2.20
N THR A 39 -9.62 -0.60 -3.11
CA THR A 39 -9.90 -0.75 -4.54
C THR A 39 -9.37 -2.08 -5.06
N ASN A 40 -10.23 -3.04 -5.40
CA ASN A 40 -9.81 -4.34 -5.95
C ASN A 40 -9.12 -4.11 -7.29
N THR A 41 -7.82 -4.36 -7.31
CA THR A 41 -6.95 -4.00 -8.43
C THR A 41 -6.11 -5.21 -8.84
N ARG A 42 -5.81 -5.30 -10.13
CA ARG A 42 -4.85 -6.27 -10.67
C ARG A 42 -3.97 -5.59 -11.72
N ILE A 43 -2.75 -5.21 -11.32
CA ILE A 43 -1.80 -4.50 -12.19
C ILE A 43 -0.57 -5.38 -12.43
N PRO A 44 -0.16 -5.63 -13.70
CA PRO A 44 1.13 -6.27 -13.96
C PRO A 44 2.26 -5.45 -13.36
N ILE A 45 3.15 -6.06 -12.56
CA ILE A 45 4.21 -5.32 -11.85
C ILE A 45 5.13 -4.60 -12.84
N LYS A 46 5.43 -5.25 -13.97
CA LYS A 46 6.21 -4.65 -15.08
C LYS A 46 5.61 -3.38 -15.70
N HIS A 47 4.36 -3.02 -15.37
CA HIS A 47 3.73 -1.78 -15.81
C HIS A 47 3.83 -0.67 -14.76
N ILE A 48 4.30 -0.98 -13.55
CA ILE A 48 4.43 -0.03 -12.46
C ILE A 48 5.82 0.59 -12.55
N ASP A 49 5.88 1.90 -12.69
CA ASP A 49 7.12 2.66 -12.70
C ASP A 49 7.49 3.11 -11.29
N THR A 50 6.50 3.51 -10.48
CA THR A 50 6.69 3.91 -9.07
C THR A 50 5.39 3.92 -8.29
N VAL A 51 5.50 4.07 -6.97
CA VAL A 51 4.39 4.19 -6.03
C VAL A 51 4.63 5.39 -5.14
N VAL A 52 3.62 6.25 -4.99
CA VAL A 52 3.69 7.45 -4.16
C VAL A 52 2.44 7.57 -3.31
N TYR A 53 2.52 8.18 -2.14
CA TYR A 53 1.33 8.60 -1.38
C TYR A 53 1.15 10.12 -1.40
N SER A 54 -0.08 10.55 -1.08
CA SER A 54 -0.38 11.96 -0.89
C SER A 54 -1.33 12.18 0.30
N TYR A 55 -0.97 13.17 1.11
CA TYR A 55 -1.84 13.73 2.14
C TYR A 55 -2.51 14.99 1.58
N ASN A 56 -3.79 15.21 1.90
CA ASN A 56 -4.46 16.46 1.55
C ASN A 56 -4.35 17.47 2.71
N PRO A 57 -3.45 18.46 2.65
CA PRO A 57 -3.26 19.40 3.75
C PRO A 57 -4.49 20.30 3.98
N LYS A 58 -5.33 20.48 2.96
CA LYS A 58 -6.57 21.27 3.07
C LYS A 58 -7.71 20.49 3.71
N LYS A 59 -7.59 19.16 3.78
CA LYS A 59 -8.61 18.25 4.32
C LYS A 59 -7.93 17.13 5.12
N PRO A 60 -7.35 17.44 6.30
CA PRO A 60 -6.58 16.48 7.09
C PRO A 60 -7.40 15.30 7.63
N ALA A 61 -8.74 15.43 7.66
CA ALA A 61 -9.64 14.34 8.00
C ALA A 61 -9.86 13.32 6.86
N ILE A 62 -9.35 13.59 5.65
CA ILE A 62 -9.44 12.65 4.52
C ILE A 62 -8.33 11.61 4.63
N VAL A 63 -8.73 10.35 4.44
CA VAL A 63 -7.82 9.20 4.36
C VAL A 63 -6.81 9.44 3.24
N PRO A 64 -5.50 9.29 3.51
CA PRO A 64 -4.50 9.53 2.48
C PRO A 64 -4.59 8.49 1.37
N VAL A 65 -4.07 8.87 0.20
CA VAL A 65 -4.24 8.08 -1.03
C VAL A 65 -2.88 7.61 -1.52
N LEU A 66 -2.73 6.30 -1.63
CA LEU A 66 -1.61 5.65 -2.32
C LEU A 66 -1.91 5.62 -3.82
N LYS A 67 -0.95 6.02 -4.63
CA LYS A 67 -1.05 6.11 -6.09
C LYS A 67 0.00 5.22 -6.72
N ILE A 68 -0.46 4.35 -7.61
CA ILE A 68 0.38 3.48 -8.41
C ILE A 68 0.57 4.15 -9.76
N ILE A 69 1.81 4.50 -10.10
CA ILE A 69 2.16 5.23 -11.32
C ILE A 69 2.82 4.28 -12.29
N GLY A 70 2.43 4.37 -13.55
CA GLY A 70 2.99 3.56 -14.62
C GLY A 70 2.61 4.08 -15.99
N LYS A 71 3.51 3.96 -16.97
CA LYS A 71 3.28 4.38 -18.36
C LYS A 71 2.88 5.85 -18.48
N GLY A 72 3.40 6.70 -17.60
CA GLY A 72 3.11 8.14 -17.58
C GLY A 72 1.71 8.51 -17.05
N THR A 73 0.99 7.60 -16.40
CA THR A 73 -0.33 7.86 -15.80
C THR A 73 -0.49 7.19 -14.43
N VAL A 74 -1.56 7.57 -13.71
CA VAL A 74 -1.98 6.89 -12.48
C VAL A 74 -2.77 5.65 -12.88
N LEU A 75 -2.24 4.46 -12.56
CA LEU A 75 -2.87 3.17 -12.85
C LEU A 75 -3.93 2.81 -11.81
N CYS A 76 -3.75 3.23 -10.56
CA CYS A 76 -4.70 2.98 -9.47
C CYS A 76 -4.48 3.95 -8.31
N GLU A 77 -5.57 4.28 -7.62
CA GLU A 77 -5.60 5.01 -6.36
C GLU A 77 -6.24 4.12 -5.28
N MET A 78 -5.60 4.05 -4.11
CA MET A 78 -6.06 3.27 -2.96
C MET A 78 -6.07 4.16 -1.72
N GLU A 79 -7.23 4.28 -1.08
CA GLU A 79 -7.34 4.92 0.23
C GLU A 79 -6.75 3.98 1.29
N ILE A 80 -5.64 4.39 1.89
CA ILE A 80 -4.94 3.63 2.93
C ILE A 80 -4.86 4.51 4.16
N SER A 81 -5.12 3.95 5.34
CA SER A 81 -5.06 4.73 6.57
C SER A 81 -3.64 5.20 6.86
N THR A 82 -3.54 6.36 7.53
CA THR A 82 -2.26 7.03 7.82
C THR A 82 -1.25 6.14 8.53
N GLU A 83 -1.71 5.18 9.34
CA GLU A 83 -0.83 4.28 10.08
C GLU A 83 -0.12 3.25 9.20
N HIS A 84 -0.62 2.99 7.99
CA HIS A 84 -0.12 1.94 7.11
C HIS A 84 0.44 2.46 5.78
N ILE A 85 0.09 3.68 5.36
CA ILE A 85 0.35 4.13 3.98
C ILE A 85 1.85 4.21 3.64
N GLU A 86 2.67 4.68 4.57
CA GLU A 86 4.13 4.75 4.40
C GLU A 86 4.73 3.34 4.32
N ALA A 87 4.36 2.47 5.26
CA ALA A 87 4.83 1.08 5.29
C ALA A 87 4.41 0.27 4.05
N VAL A 88 3.20 0.50 3.53
CA VAL A 88 2.73 -0.11 2.28
C VAL A 88 3.54 0.41 1.09
N GLN A 89 3.81 1.72 1.02
CA GLN A 89 4.63 2.28 -0.05
C GLN A 89 6.04 1.69 -0.02
N ASP A 90 6.69 1.67 1.15
CA ASP A 90 8.06 1.17 1.30
C ASP A 90 8.15 -0.31 0.95
N TRP A 91 7.17 -1.12 1.39
CA TRP A 91 7.08 -2.52 0.99
C TRP A 91 6.92 -2.66 -0.52
N MET A 92 6.05 -1.89 -1.17
CA MET A 92 5.87 -1.97 -2.62
C MET A 92 7.14 -1.57 -3.40
N LEU A 93 7.80 -0.49 -2.99
CA LEU A 93 9.06 -0.04 -3.59
C LEU A 93 10.15 -1.11 -3.44
N GLN A 94 10.28 -1.69 -2.24
CA GLN A 94 11.22 -2.79 -2.00
C GLN A 94 10.94 -3.99 -2.92
N ILE A 95 9.68 -4.36 -3.12
CA ILE A 95 9.33 -5.46 -4.03
C ILE A 95 9.69 -5.12 -5.47
N MET A 96 9.48 -3.86 -5.90
CA MET A 96 9.81 -3.43 -7.25
C MET A 96 11.32 -3.37 -7.52
N ASP A 97 12.12 -2.99 -6.52
CA ASP A 97 13.59 -2.93 -6.65
C ASP A 97 14.25 -4.33 -6.69
N ASN A 98 13.57 -5.34 -6.14
CA ASN A 98 14.08 -6.72 -6.06
C ASN A 98 13.60 -7.63 -7.21
N LEU A 99 12.86 -7.09 -8.19
CA LEU A 99 12.32 -7.82 -9.37
C LEU A 99 13.07 -7.46 -10.66
#